data_AF-A0A8D0FIT0-F1
#
_entry.id   AF-A0A8D0FIT0-F1
#
_cell.length_a   1.000
_cell.length_b   1.000
_cell.length_c   1.000
_cell.angle_alpha   90.00
_cell.angle_beta   90.00
_cell.angle_gamma   90.00
#
_symmetry.space_group_name_H-M   'P 1'
#
loop_
_entity.id
_entity.type
_entity.pdbx_description
1 polymer ?
#
loop_
_entity_poly.entity_id
_entity_poly.type
_entity_poly.pdbx_seq_one_letter_code
_entity_poly.pdbx_strand_id
1 'polypeptide(L)'
;MNRITVYERANFEGLSREFTCDVPDLHELDFGDCIASLKVVGQPWIAYTDPKYEGEPHAFEEGEYPSVGRPNSFSALRLVHHDLGDPQITLYERPNFQGACKVVTEETNLAYGYFNDRVASHVVQRGVWLLYQHPGRGGWHCLAWPGEPVGTPDWGGQQAGRARGCQAWGSGHQIAEAGGTPS
;
A
#
# COMPACT_ATOMS: atom_id res chain seq x y z
N MET A 1 -18.65 -8.48 -1.37
CA MET A 1 -18.92 -7.05 -1.14
C MET A 1 -17.69 -6.51 -0.44
N ASN A 2 -17.10 -5.43 -0.95
CA ASN A 2 -15.85 -4.90 -0.40
C ASN A 2 -16.15 -4.06 0.83
N ARG A 3 -15.46 -4.29 1.94
CA ARG A 3 -15.62 -3.50 3.16
C ARG A 3 -14.35 -3.45 3.99
N ILE A 4 -14.25 -2.41 4.81
CA ILE A 4 -13.33 -2.34 5.94
C ILE A 4 -14.12 -2.12 7.23
N THR A 5 -13.78 -2.86 8.27
CA THR A 5 -14.29 -2.64 9.63
C THR A 5 -13.13 -2.19 10.50
N VAL A 6 -13.24 -1.00 11.11
CA VAL A 6 -12.20 -0.42 11.96
C VAL A 6 -12.64 -0.44 13.42
N TYR A 7 -11.68 -0.56 14.33
CA TYR A 7 -11.90 -0.70 15.76
C TYR A 7 -11.00 0.24 16.55
N GLU A 8 -11.56 0.83 17.60
CA GLU A 8 -10.89 1.76 18.51
C GLU A 8 -9.75 1.10 19.31
N ARG A 9 -9.87 -0.19 19.61
CA ARG A 9 -8.88 -0.93 20.41
C ARG A 9 -8.28 -2.07 19.61
N ALA A 10 -7.12 -2.54 20.05
CA ALA A 10 -6.46 -3.71 19.50
C ALA A 10 -7.35 -4.97 19.63
N ASN A 11 -7.05 -6.01 18.83
CA ASN A 11 -7.77 -7.28 18.83
C ASN A 11 -9.29 -7.17 18.54
N PHE A 12 -9.69 -6.18 17.74
CA PHE A 12 -11.07 -5.99 17.27
C PHE A 12 -12.06 -5.65 18.39
N GLU A 13 -11.60 -4.86 19.38
CA GLU A 13 -12.40 -4.45 20.52
C GLU A 13 -12.77 -2.96 20.48
N GLY A 14 -13.71 -2.55 21.35
CA GLY A 14 -14.10 -1.15 21.52
C GLY A 14 -15.17 -0.70 20.53
N LEU A 15 -15.25 0.62 20.32
CA LEU A 15 -16.10 1.18 19.28
C LEU A 15 -15.63 0.66 17.91
N SER A 16 -16.58 0.29 17.05
CA SER A 16 -16.27 -0.15 15.69
C SER A 16 -17.19 0.51 14.67
N ARG A 17 -16.67 0.67 13.45
CA ARG A 17 -17.43 1.13 12.29
C ARG A 17 -17.05 0.36 11.05
N GLU A 18 -18.04 0.20 10.17
CA GLU A 18 -17.89 -0.47 8.89
C GLU A 18 -18.07 0.55 7.76
N PHE A 19 -17.16 0.50 6.78
CA PHE A 19 -17.20 1.34 5.59
C PHE A 19 -17.15 0.47 4.34
N THR A 20 -17.91 0.87 3.32
CA THR A 20 -18.01 0.18 2.01
C THR A 20 -17.67 1.10 0.84
N CYS A 21 -17.39 2.38 1.11
CA CYS A 21 -16.95 3.39 0.16
C CYS A 21 -15.87 4.28 0.79
N ASP A 22 -15.24 5.13 -0.03
CA ASP A 22 -14.19 6.03 0.41
C ASP A 22 -14.70 6.98 1.51
N VAL A 23 -13.84 7.23 2.50
CA VAL A 23 -14.05 8.11 3.65
C VAL A 23 -12.97 9.18 3.61
N PRO A 24 -13.28 10.41 3.15
CA PRO A 24 -12.30 11.49 3.10
C PRO A 24 -11.94 12.04 4.48
N ASP A 25 -12.80 11.88 5.50
CA ASP A 25 -12.49 12.30 6.86
C ASP A 25 -13.28 11.46 7.88
N LEU A 26 -12.58 10.75 8.76
CA LEU A 26 -13.14 9.93 9.84
C LEU A 26 -13.73 10.77 10.98
N HIS A 27 -13.36 12.05 11.09
CA HIS A 27 -13.93 12.97 12.07
C HIS A 27 -15.36 13.36 11.71
N GLU A 28 -15.66 13.53 10.41
CA GLU A 28 -17.03 13.79 9.93
C GLU A 28 -17.98 12.63 10.23
N LEU A 29 -17.42 11.46 10.49
CA LEU A 29 -18.14 10.25 10.84
C LEU A 29 -17.97 9.90 12.32
N ASP A 30 -17.66 10.84 13.22
CA ASP A 30 -17.54 10.62 14.67
C ASP A 30 -16.73 9.35 15.05
N PHE A 31 -15.65 9.06 14.32
CA PHE A 31 -14.68 8.01 14.66
C PHE A 31 -13.30 8.61 14.94
N GLY A 32 -12.96 9.69 14.24
CA GLY A 32 -11.66 10.37 14.36
C GLY A 32 -10.50 9.44 14.02
N ASP A 33 -9.34 9.71 14.62
CA ASP A 33 -8.10 8.98 14.27
C ASP A 33 -7.98 7.60 14.93
N CYS A 34 -8.99 7.17 15.70
CA CYS A 34 -8.90 6.13 16.72
C CYS A 34 -8.64 4.69 16.23
N ILE A 35 -8.31 4.46 14.96
CA ILE A 35 -8.10 3.11 14.42
C ILE A 35 -6.90 2.46 15.12
N ALA A 36 -7.15 1.37 15.84
CA ALA A 36 -6.12 0.55 16.48
C ALA A 36 -6.06 -0.88 15.91
N SER A 37 -7.18 -1.42 15.43
CA SER A 37 -7.24 -2.68 14.67
C SER A 37 -8.31 -2.61 13.58
N LEU A 38 -8.21 -3.47 12.56
CA LEU A 38 -9.14 -3.46 11.44
C LEU A 38 -9.27 -4.82 10.74
N LYS A 39 -10.37 -5.00 10.02
CA LYS A 39 -10.64 -6.16 9.17
C LYS A 39 -11.02 -5.68 7.78
N VAL A 40 -10.41 -6.26 6.76
CA VAL A 40 -10.72 -5.98 5.36
C VAL A 40 -11.31 -7.24 4.72
N VAL A 41 -12.40 -7.05 3.97
CA VAL A 41 -13.05 -8.11 3.19
C VAL A 41 -13.15 -7.64 1.74
N GLY A 42 -12.74 -8.48 0.80
CA GLY A 42 -12.72 -8.17 -0.63
C GLY A 42 -11.51 -7.32 -1.05
N GLN A 43 -11.76 -6.14 -1.60
CA GLN A 43 -10.68 -5.30 -2.17
C GLN A 43 -9.86 -4.59 -1.08
N PRO A 44 -8.57 -4.31 -1.34
CA PRO A 44 -7.70 -3.56 -0.44
C PRO A 44 -8.17 -2.13 -0.16
N TRP A 45 -7.71 -1.59 0.96
CA TRP A 45 -7.98 -0.21 1.39
C TRP A 45 -6.68 0.52 1.69
N ILE A 46 -6.71 1.84 1.54
CA ILE A 46 -5.60 2.73 1.86
C ILE A 46 -6.07 3.64 2.99
N ALA A 47 -5.37 3.62 4.13
CA ALA A 47 -5.53 4.58 5.20
C ALA A 47 -4.50 5.70 5.06
N TYR A 48 -4.92 6.92 5.35
CA TYR A 48 -4.09 8.12 5.23
C TYR A 48 -4.00 8.81 6.59
N THR A 49 -2.82 9.36 6.90
CA THR A 49 -2.62 10.03 8.20
C THR A 49 -3.34 11.36 8.31
N ASP A 50 -3.68 11.99 7.18
CA ASP A 50 -4.42 13.24 7.15
C ASP A 50 -5.75 13.10 6.37
N PRO A 51 -6.73 13.98 6.62
CA PRO A 51 -7.97 14.01 5.86
C PRO A 51 -7.74 14.24 4.35
N LYS A 52 -8.77 13.96 3.55
CA LYS A 52 -8.82 14.15 2.09
C LYS A 52 -7.74 13.37 1.33
N TYR A 53 -7.33 12.23 1.89
CA TYR A 53 -6.32 11.33 1.32
C TYR A 53 -4.92 11.97 1.24
N GLU A 54 -4.59 12.81 2.21
CA GLU A 54 -3.29 13.46 2.35
C GLU A 54 -2.42 12.75 3.42
N GLY A 55 -1.14 13.11 3.52
CA GLY A 55 -0.24 12.50 4.50
C GLY A 55 0.37 11.16 4.07
N GLU A 56 0.79 10.34 5.04
CA GLU A 56 1.49 9.06 4.81
C GLU A 56 0.46 7.94 4.49
N PRO A 57 0.43 7.39 3.26
CA PRO A 57 -0.50 6.32 2.90
C PRO A 57 -0.05 4.97 3.47
N HIS A 58 -1.01 4.21 4.00
CA HIS A 58 -0.80 2.87 4.55
C HIS A 58 -1.81 1.90 3.97
N ALA A 59 -1.31 0.78 3.49
CA ALA A 59 -2.03 -0.11 2.61
C ALA A 59 -2.46 -1.38 3.38
N PHE A 60 -3.75 -1.73 3.33
CA PHE A 60 -4.33 -2.90 4.00
C PHE A 60 -5.01 -3.82 2.98
N GLU A 61 -4.48 -5.03 2.85
CA GLU A 61 -5.03 -6.09 2.00
C GLU A 61 -6.20 -6.82 2.71
N GLU A 62 -6.88 -7.73 2.00
CA GLU A 62 -7.88 -8.60 2.61
C GLU A 62 -7.27 -9.41 3.76
N GLY A 63 -7.89 -9.34 4.94
CA GLY A 63 -7.37 -9.99 6.13
C GLY A 63 -7.78 -9.31 7.43
N GLU A 64 -7.24 -9.85 8.52
CA GLU A 64 -7.47 -9.35 9.87
C GLU A 64 -6.18 -8.78 10.47
N TYR A 65 -6.25 -7.54 10.95
CA TYR A 65 -5.12 -6.80 11.49
C TYR A 65 -5.40 -6.48 12.96
N PRO A 66 -4.98 -7.35 13.90
CA PRO A 66 -5.26 -7.15 15.33
C PRO A 66 -4.54 -5.92 15.93
N SER A 67 -3.57 -5.36 15.21
CA SER A 67 -2.95 -4.07 15.49
C SER A 67 -2.49 -3.42 14.20
N VAL A 68 -2.70 -2.11 14.05
CA VAL A 68 -2.17 -1.33 12.92
C VAL A 68 -0.74 -0.81 13.16
N GLY A 69 -0.12 -1.14 14.31
CA GLY A 69 1.26 -0.76 14.66
C GLY A 69 1.45 0.72 15.01
N ARG A 70 0.54 1.60 14.60
CA ARG A 70 0.46 3.03 14.96
C ARG A 70 -0.99 3.40 15.27
N PRO A 71 -1.48 3.16 16.49
CA PRO A 71 -2.85 3.50 16.84
C PRO A 71 -3.04 5.02 16.77
N ASN A 72 -4.29 5.47 16.56
CA ASN A 72 -4.64 6.90 16.59
C ASN A 72 -3.96 7.74 15.49
N SER A 73 -3.73 7.17 14.30
CA SER A 73 -2.87 7.78 13.27
C SER A 73 -3.52 7.96 11.90
N PHE A 74 -4.79 7.58 11.71
CA PHE A 74 -5.41 7.59 10.38
C PHE A 74 -6.69 8.41 10.36
N SER A 75 -6.78 9.40 9.48
CA SER A 75 -7.94 10.29 9.35
C SER A 75 -8.78 10.04 8.09
N ALA A 76 -8.30 9.31 7.10
CA ALA A 76 -9.06 9.00 5.88
C ALA A 76 -8.85 7.56 5.40
N LEU A 77 -9.84 6.99 4.72
CA LEU A 77 -9.83 5.64 4.16
C LEU A 77 -10.27 5.68 2.69
N ARG A 78 -9.55 5.02 1.80
CA ARG A 78 -9.88 4.94 0.38
C ARG A 78 -9.97 3.49 -0.06
N LEU A 79 -11.09 3.12 -0.67
CA LEU A 79 -11.24 1.80 -1.29
C LEU A 79 -10.47 1.78 -2.61
N VAL A 80 -9.79 0.68 -2.87
CA VAL A 80 -9.14 0.46 -4.15
C VAL A 80 -10.17 -0.03 -5.16
N HIS A 81 -10.55 0.83 -6.09
CA HIS A 81 -11.56 0.54 -7.13
C HIS A 81 -10.96 -0.09 -8.41
N HIS A 82 -9.68 -0.44 -8.40
CA HIS A 82 -8.98 -0.96 -9.58
C HIS A 82 -9.16 -2.47 -9.73
N ASP A 83 -9.24 -2.93 -10.98
CA ASP A 83 -9.20 -4.36 -11.29
C ASP A 83 -7.82 -4.92 -10.94
N LEU A 84 -7.80 -5.90 -10.04
CA LEU A 84 -6.61 -6.61 -9.60
C LEU A 84 -6.33 -7.86 -10.44
N GLY A 85 -7.25 -8.27 -11.31
CA GLY A 85 -7.03 -9.33 -12.29
C GLY A 85 -6.19 -8.79 -13.45
N ASP A 86 -5.01 -9.36 -13.68
CA ASP A 86 -4.03 -8.92 -14.70
C ASP A 86 -3.33 -7.58 -14.40
N PRO A 87 -2.61 -7.48 -13.27
CA PRO A 87 -1.84 -6.30 -12.95
C PRO A 87 -0.66 -6.15 -13.91
N GLN A 88 -0.31 -4.91 -14.27
CA GLN A 88 0.83 -4.62 -15.14
C GLN A 88 1.48 -3.29 -14.76
N ILE A 89 2.80 -3.33 -14.55
CA ILE A 89 3.65 -2.17 -14.32
C ILE A 89 4.86 -2.23 -15.24
N THR A 90 5.28 -1.08 -15.76
CA THR A 90 6.55 -0.93 -16.46
C THR A 90 7.52 -0.16 -15.60
N LEU A 91 8.68 -0.76 -15.33
CA LEU A 91 9.76 -0.18 -14.54
C LEU A 91 10.85 0.34 -15.47
N TYR A 92 11.43 1.50 -15.16
CA TYR A 92 12.46 2.17 -15.96
C TYR A 92 13.73 2.42 -15.15
N GLU A 93 14.89 2.26 -15.81
CA GLU A 93 16.21 2.39 -15.19
C GLU A 93 16.51 3.84 -14.77
N ARG A 94 15.97 4.82 -15.51
CA ARG A 94 16.23 6.24 -15.30
C ARG A 94 14.95 7.01 -14.99
N PRO A 95 15.06 8.21 -14.39
CA PRO A 95 13.94 9.13 -14.25
C PRO A 95 13.30 9.46 -15.61
N ASN A 96 12.07 9.97 -15.58
CA ASN A 96 11.34 10.41 -16.78
C ASN A 96 11.12 9.31 -17.83
N PHE A 97 10.95 8.05 -17.39
CA PHE A 97 10.63 6.90 -18.24
C PHE A 97 11.69 6.59 -19.30
N GLN A 98 12.96 6.77 -18.94
CA GLN A 98 14.09 6.58 -19.84
C GLN A 98 14.93 5.34 -19.48
N GLY A 99 15.75 4.91 -20.45
CA GLY A 99 16.70 3.81 -20.26
C GLY A 99 16.10 2.45 -20.52
N ALA A 100 16.76 1.41 -19.98
CA ALA A 100 16.19 0.07 -20.03
C ALA A 100 14.84 0.06 -19.30
N CYS A 101 13.87 -0.66 -19.84
CA CYS A 101 12.56 -0.86 -19.23
C CYS A 101 12.26 -2.35 -19.07
N LYS A 102 11.42 -2.70 -18.10
CA LYS A 102 10.89 -4.05 -17.92
C LYS A 102 9.42 -3.98 -17.56
N VAL A 103 8.63 -4.75 -18.29
CA VAL A 103 7.22 -5.00 -17.95
C VAL A 103 7.17 -6.11 -16.90
N VAL A 104 6.41 -5.87 -15.85
CA VAL A 104 6.19 -6.80 -14.74
C VAL A 104 4.68 -6.98 -14.57
N THR A 105 4.25 -8.22 -14.40
CA THR A 105 2.83 -8.61 -14.28
C THR A 105 2.53 -9.47 -13.05
N GLU A 106 3.55 -9.76 -12.24
CA GLU A 106 3.47 -10.56 -11.02
C GLU A 106 4.51 -10.08 -10.00
N GLU A 107 4.42 -10.55 -8.75
CA GLU A 107 5.43 -10.25 -7.73
C GLU A 107 6.83 -10.59 -8.22
N THR A 108 7.72 -9.60 -8.21
CA THR A 108 9.07 -9.74 -8.75
C THR A 108 10.08 -9.12 -7.79
N ASN A 109 11.02 -9.95 -7.34
CA ASN A 109 12.22 -9.48 -6.67
C ASN A 109 13.13 -8.81 -7.71
N LEU A 110 13.36 -7.51 -7.58
CA LEU A 110 14.16 -6.74 -8.53
C LEU A 110 15.67 -6.76 -8.20
N ALA A 111 16.03 -7.30 -7.04
CA ALA A 111 17.41 -7.45 -6.58
C ALA A 111 18.16 -8.56 -7.32
N TYR A 112 17.45 -9.59 -7.75
CA TYR A 112 18.00 -10.71 -8.51
C TYR A 112 17.46 -10.69 -9.94
N GLY A 113 18.21 -10.06 -10.86
CA GLY A 113 17.86 -10.02 -12.29
C GLY A 113 18.44 -8.83 -13.07
N TYR A 114 17.90 -8.62 -14.28
CA TYR A 114 18.39 -7.67 -15.30
C TYR A 114 18.52 -6.20 -14.85
N PHE A 115 17.81 -5.77 -13.81
CA PHE A 115 17.74 -4.35 -13.41
C PHE A 115 18.74 -3.95 -12.32
N ASN A 116 19.32 -4.90 -11.60
CA ASN A 116 20.37 -4.70 -10.60
C ASN A 116 20.13 -3.47 -9.67
N ASP A 117 18.94 -3.39 -9.07
CA ASP A 117 18.54 -2.31 -8.15
C ASP A 117 18.57 -0.90 -8.77
N ARG A 118 18.18 -0.75 -10.05
CA ARG A 118 18.18 0.54 -10.76
C ARG A 118 16.81 1.08 -11.15
N VAL A 119 15.72 0.75 -10.45
CA VAL A 119 14.43 1.37 -10.79
C VAL A 119 14.39 2.82 -10.30
N ALA A 120 14.20 3.75 -11.24
CA ALA A 120 14.15 5.19 -10.98
C ALA A 120 12.86 5.87 -11.45
N SER A 121 12.07 5.22 -12.33
CA SER A 121 10.69 5.62 -12.61
C SER A 121 9.85 4.42 -13.01
N HIS A 122 8.53 4.55 -12.95
CA HIS A 122 7.60 3.48 -13.28
C HIS A 122 6.31 4.04 -13.89
N VAL A 123 5.61 3.21 -14.68
CA VAL A 123 4.27 3.50 -15.20
C VAL A 123 3.40 2.31 -14.86
N VAL A 124 2.32 2.52 -14.10
CA VAL A 124 1.33 1.47 -13.85
C VAL A 124 0.29 1.50 -14.95
N GLN A 125 0.18 0.41 -15.70
CA GLN A 125 -0.87 0.23 -16.71
C GLN A 125 -2.14 -0.37 -16.11
N ARG A 126 -2.01 -1.35 -15.22
CA ARG A 126 -3.12 -2.09 -14.61
C ARG A 126 -2.79 -2.56 -13.19
N GLY A 127 -3.83 -2.76 -12.39
CA GLY A 127 -3.73 -3.20 -11.00
C GLY A 127 -3.16 -2.14 -10.07
N VAL A 128 -2.88 -2.55 -8.85
CA VAL A 128 -2.23 -1.73 -7.84
C VAL A 128 -0.96 -2.42 -7.37
N TRP A 129 0.09 -1.65 -7.19
CA TRP A 129 1.44 -2.14 -6.94
C TRP A 129 2.03 -1.55 -5.67
N LEU A 130 2.63 -2.39 -4.84
CA LEU A 130 3.53 -2.00 -3.76
C LEU A 130 4.97 -2.09 -4.28
N LEU A 131 5.69 -0.98 -4.22
CA LEU A 131 7.11 -0.91 -4.55
C LEU A 131 7.91 -0.78 -3.25
N TYR A 132 8.90 -1.64 -3.05
CA TYR A 132 9.71 -1.69 -1.83
C TYR A 132 11.11 -1.16 -2.09
N GLN A 133 11.66 -0.40 -1.13
CA GLN A 133 13.03 0.10 -1.16
C GLN A 133 14.07 -1.02 -1.01
N HIS A 134 13.77 -2.05 -0.21
CA HIS A 134 14.66 -3.19 -0.03
C HIS A 134 14.04 -4.48 -0.60
N PRO A 135 14.89 -5.47 -0.96
CA PRO A 135 14.40 -6.80 -1.30
C PRO A 135 13.67 -7.41 -0.09
N GLY A 136 12.72 -8.32 -0.34
CA GLY A 136 12.04 -9.05 0.74
C GLY A 136 11.11 -8.19 1.62
N ARG A 137 10.45 -7.18 1.03
CA ARG A 137 9.46 -6.31 1.70
C ARG A 137 10.03 -5.44 2.84
N GLY A 138 11.33 -5.19 2.81
CA GLY A 138 12.00 -4.33 3.79
C GLY A 138 12.06 -2.86 3.35
N GLY A 139 12.28 -1.98 4.33
CA GLY A 139 12.45 -0.55 4.11
C GLY A 139 11.14 0.15 3.77
N TRP A 140 11.26 1.36 3.24
CA TRP A 140 10.13 2.17 2.81
C TRP A 140 9.40 1.50 1.64
N HIS A 141 8.08 1.62 1.60
CA HIS A 141 7.26 1.16 0.48
C HIS A 141 6.41 2.31 -0.06
N CYS A 142 6.12 2.28 -1.36
CA CYS A 142 5.15 3.18 -1.97
C CYS A 142 4.09 2.39 -2.72
N LEU A 143 2.89 2.96 -2.74
CA LEU A 143 1.74 2.41 -3.43
C LEU A 143 1.58 3.12 -4.78
N ALA A 144 1.30 2.36 -5.83
CA ALA A 144 1.23 2.87 -7.20
C ALA A 144 0.08 2.24 -7.98
N TRP A 145 -0.72 3.07 -8.66
CA TRP A 145 -1.83 2.63 -9.52
C TRP A 145 -2.05 3.60 -10.69
N PRO A 146 -2.84 3.23 -11.71
CA PRO A 146 -3.05 4.08 -12.89
C PRO A 146 -3.66 5.43 -12.53
N GLY A 147 -3.08 6.50 -13.07
CA GLY A 147 -3.67 7.85 -13.02
C GLY A 147 -3.34 8.68 -11.78
N GLU A 148 -2.62 8.16 -10.80
CA GLU A 148 -2.16 8.97 -9.68
C GLU A 148 -0.86 9.73 -10.02
N PRO A 149 -0.70 11.00 -9.59
CA PRO A 149 0.46 11.80 -9.97
C PRO A 149 1.75 11.21 -9.42
N VAL A 150 2.68 10.94 -10.34
CA VAL A 150 4.07 10.57 -10.07
C VAL A 150 4.79 11.79 -9.49
N GLY A 151 4.69 11.99 -8.18
CA GLY A 151 5.82 12.51 -7.43
C GLY A 151 6.78 11.35 -7.24
N THR A 152 8.05 11.49 -7.65
CA THR A 152 9.12 10.69 -7.04
C THR A 152 8.81 10.57 -5.54
N PRO A 153 8.83 9.37 -4.93
CA PRO A 153 8.68 9.31 -3.48
C PRO A 153 9.71 10.29 -2.93
N ASP A 154 9.27 11.29 -2.17
CA ASP A 154 10.22 12.14 -1.47
C ASP A 154 10.78 11.22 -0.38
N TRP A 155 11.87 10.53 -0.70
CA TRP A 155 12.53 9.53 0.15
C TRP A 155 13.23 10.21 1.33
N GLY A 156 12.57 11.16 1.99
CA GLY A 156 13.14 11.98 3.04
C GLY A 156 14.22 12.96 2.56
N GLY A 157 14.04 13.61 1.41
CA GLY A 157 14.96 14.67 0.96
C GLY A 157 16.29 14.18 0.37
N GLN A 158 16.43 12.89 0.04
CA GLN A 158 17.52 12.38 -0.80
C GLN A 158 16.99 11.93 -2.15
N GLN A 159 17.49 12.57 -3.22
CA GLN A 159 17.20 12.23 -4.60
C GLN A 159 17.23 10.72 -4.84
N ALA A 160 16.11 10.18 -5.36
CA ALA A 160 16.00 8.85 -5.97
C ALA A 160 16.39 7.65 -5.08
N GLY A 161 15.60 7.38 -4.03
CA GLY A 161 15.50 6.03 -3.48
C GLY A 161 15.04 5.05 -4.57
N ARG A 162 15.80 3.98 -4.75
CA ARG A 162 15.58 3.00 -5.82
C ARG A 162 14.68 1.88 -5.32
N ALA A 163 13.64 1.55 -6.07
CA ALA A 163 12.82 0.38 -5.75
C ALA A 163 13.60 -0.91 -6.06
N ARG A 164 13.61 -1.85 -5.11
CA ARG A 164 14.30 -3.15 -5.18
C ARG A 164 13.34 -4.35 -5.13
N GLY A 165 12.05 -4.10 -4.93
CA GLY A 165 10.99 -5.10 -5.09
C GLY A 165 9.71 -4.46 -5.60
N CYS A 166 8.89 -5.23 -6.31
CA CYS A 166 7.54 -4.84 -6.66
C CYS A 166 6.58 -6.03 -6.51
N GLN A 167 5.40 -5.75 -5.97
CA GLN A 167 4.33 -6.73 -5.83
C GLN A 167 3.03 -6.12 -6.33
N ALA A 168 2.26 -6.89 -7.09
CA ALA A 168 0.89 -6.54 -7.43
C ALA A 168 -0.08 -7.01 -6.33
N TRP A 169 -1.07 -6.20 -6.01
CA TRP A 169 -2.20 -6.63 -5.21
C TRP A 169 -3.07 -7.64 -5.94
N GLY A 170 -3.55 -8.65 -5.22
CA GLY A 170 -4.43 -9.70 -5.76
C GLY A 170 -3.73 -10.91 -6.40
N SER A 171 -2.40 -10.98 -6.41
CA SER A 171 -1.64 -12.08 -7.05
C SER A 171 -1.61 -13.41 -6.27
N GLY A 172 -2.56 -13.66 -5.37
CA GLY A 172 -2.85 -15.01 -4.86
C GLY A 172 -1.86 -15.62 -3.86
N HIS A 173 -1.01 -14.84 -3.20
CA HIS A 173 -0.29 -15.32 -2.02
C HIS A 173 -0.90 -14.72 -0.75
N GLN A 174 -1.54 -15.57 0.05
CA GLN A 174 -1.91 -15.24 1.43
C GLN A 174 -0.69 -14.67 2.15
N ILE A 175 -0.79 -13.46 2.68
CA ILE A 175 0.13 -13.01 3.70
C ILE A 175 -0.29 -13.73 4.98
N ALA A 176 0.37 -14.86 5.26
CA ALA A 176 0.26 -15.50 6.56
C ALA A 176 1.00 -14.65 7.61
N GLU A 177 0.19 -13.88 8.33
CA GLU A 177 0.22 -13.56 9.75
C GLU A 177 1.29 -12.66 10.39
N ALA A 178 0.74 -11.94 11.37
CA ALA A 178 1.36 -11.18 12.43
C ALA A 178 2.22 -12.03 13.37
N GLY A 179 3.16 -11.36 14.04
CA GLY A 179 3.59 -11.73 15.39
C GLY A 179 4.72 -12.75 15.50
N GLY A 180 5.79 -12.34 16.19
CA GLY A 180 6.74 -13.24 16.84
C GLY A 180 8.19 -13.01 16.43
N THR A 181 8.91 -12.17 17.17
CA THR A 181 10.33 -12.41 17.38
C THR A 181 10.47 -13.57 18.36
N PRO A 182 11.09 -14.71 17.99
CA PRO A 182 11.47 -15.70 18.97
C PRO A 182 12.77 -15.25 19.66
N SER A 183 12.70 -15.24 20.99
CA SER A 183 13.76 -15.30 22.01
C SER A 183 14.98 -14.37 21.89
#